data_AF-A0A8S3CW62-F1
#
_entry.id   AF-A0A8S3CW62-F1
#
_cell.length_a   1.000
_cell.length_b   1.000
_cell.length_c   1.000
_cell.angle_alpha   90.00
_cell.angle_beta   90.00
_cell.angle_gamma   90.00
#
_symmetry.space_group_name_H-M   'P 1'
#
loop_
_entity.id
_entity.type
_entity.pdbx_description
1 polymer ?
#
loop_
_entity_poly.entity_id
_entity_poly.type
_entity_poly.pdbx_seq_one_letter_code
_entity_poly.pdbx_strand_id
1 'polypeptide(L)'
;FHQASRENILLQQQANQEYYNKNRLDPQLKLGDKVLRRIYISKGKLDPKFSPIPNIVVELHHPMYVVEDEYTGIRSQVHISDLRPLIST
;
A
#
# COMPACT_ATOMS: atom_id res chain seq x y z
N PHE A 1 -41.57 0.84 5.56
CA PHE A 1 -40.51 -0.19 5.43
C PHE A 1 -39.29 0.29 4.65
N HIS A 2 -39.45 0.79 3.42
CA HIS A 2 -38.29 1.20 2.59
C HIS A 2 -37.41 2.33 3.15
N GLN A 3 -37.99 3.27 3.91
CA GLN A 3 -37.25 4.40 4.47
C GLN A 3 -36.29 3.98 5.59
N ALA A 4 -36.75 3.17 6.55
CA ALA A 4 -35.91 2.65 7.63
C ALA A 4 -34.78 1.76 7.11
N SER A 5 -35.04 0.95 6.07
CA SER A 5 -33.98 0.16 5.42
C SER A 5 -32.91 1.04 4.77
N ARG A 6 -33.31 2.14 4.12
CA ARG A 6 -32.37 3.10 3.51
C ARG A 6 -31.52 3.79 4.57
N GLU A 7 -32.13 4.20 5.68
CA GLU A 7 -31.43 4.85 6.80
C GLU A 7 -30.39 3.90 7.44
N ASN A 8 -30.76 2.64 7.66
CA ASN A 8 -29.84 1.62 8.17
C ASN A 8 -28.65 1.37 7.23
N ILE A 9 -28.89 1.34 5.91
CA ILE A 9 -27.81 1.20 4.92
C ILE A 9 -26.85 2.38 5.00
N LEU A 10 -27.35 3.61 5.09
CA LEU A 10 -26.51 4.80 5.18
C LEU A 10 -25.69 4.83 6.47
N LEU A 11 -26.29 4.48 7.60
CA LEU A 11 -25.59 4.37 8.89
C LEU A 11 -24.47 3.33 8.83
N GLN A 12 -24.74 2.18 8.22
CA GLN A 12 -23.73 1.13 8.09
C GLN A 12 -22.60 1.54 7.14
N GLN A 13 -22.91 2.24 6.04
CA GLN A 13 -21.90 2.79 5.14
C GLN A 13 -20.99 3.80 5.86
N GLN A 14 -21.58 4.70 6.65
CA GLN A 14 -20.82 5.68 7.42
C GLN A 14 -19.91 5.00 8.46
N ALA A 15 -20.44 4.07 9.25
CA ALA A 15 -19.66 3.33 10.25
C ALA A 15 -18.50 2.55 9.60
N ASN A 16 -18.73 1.94 8.43
CA ASN A 16 -17.68 1.25 7.68
C ASN A 16 -16.58 2.21 7.20
N GLN A 17 -16.95 3.41 6.73
CA GLN A 17 -15.99 4.42 6.31
C GLN A 17 -15.14 4.92 7.48
N GLU A 18 -15.76 5.19 8.64
CA GLU A 18 -15.06 5.60 9.86
C GLU A 18 -14.08 4.52 10.31
N TYR A 19 -14.52 3.25 10.34
CA TYR A 19 -13.66 2.12 10.67
C TYR A 19 -12.49 1.97 9.70
N TYR A 20 -12.74 2.10 8.39
CA TYR A 20 -11.70 2.04 7.37
C TYR A 20 -10.65 3.15 7.56
N ASN A 21 -11.10 4.39 7.73
CA ASN A 21 -10.22 5.54 7.90
C ASN A 21 -9.37 5.42 9.17
N LYS A 22 -9.95 4.96 10.28
CA LYS A 22 -9.23 4.79 11.56
C LYS A 22 -8.13 3.75 11.47
N ASN A 23 -8.35 2.67 10.73
CA ASN A 23 -7.41 1.54 10.63
C ASN A 23 -6.54 1.62 9.37
N ARG A 24 -6.61 2.71 8.61
CA ARG A 24 -5.81 2.89 7.41
C ARG A 24 -4.36 3.10 7.84
N LEU A 25 -3.51 2.13 7.50
CA LEU A 25 -2.06 2.34 7.54
C LEU A 25 -1.74 3.50 6.59
N ASP A 26 -1.14 4.55 7.14
CA ASP A 26 -0.58 5.67 6.38
C ASP A 26 0.94 5.69 6.58
N PRO A 27 1.69 4.83 5.85
CA PRO A 27 3.13 4.78 6.00
C PRO A 27 3.74 6.09 5.51
N GLN A 28 4.37 6.89 6.37
CA GLN A 28 5.08 8.08 5.92
C GLN A 28 6.49 7.69 5.45
N LEU A 29 6.60 7.32 4.18
CA LEU A 29 7.89 7.06 3.52
C LEU A 29 8.54 8.37 3.07
N LYS A 30 9.87 8.39 3.08
CA LYS A 30 10.72 9.51 2.65
C LYS A 30 11.51 9.16 1.40
N LEU A 31 12.04 10.20 0.74
CA LEU A 31 13.01 10.03 -0.34
C LEU A 31 14.25 9.31 0.17
N GLY A 32 14.73 8.33 -0.59
CA GLY A 32 15.88 7.49 -0.23
C GLY A 32 15.55 6.31 0.66
N ASP A 33 14.31 6.18 1.17
CA ASP A 33 13.94 5.03 1.99
C ASP A 33 14.01 3.73 1.17
N LYS A 34 14.59 2.69 1.78
CA LYS A 34 14.57 1.34 1.23
C LYS A 34 13.25 0.66 1.53
N VAL A 35 12.59 0.17 0.49
CA VAL A 35 11.26 -0.44 0.56
C VAL A 35 11.21 -1.74 -0.23
N LEU A 36 10.41 -2.69 0.22
CA LEU A 36 10.07 -3.88 -0.55
C LEU A 36 8.76 -3.66 -1.30
N ARG A 37 8.70 -4.07 -2.56
CA ARG A 37 7.51 -3.95 -3.41
C ARG A 37 6.70 -5.24 -3.40
N ARG A 38 5.37 -5.16 -3.32
CA ARG A 38 4.50 -6.32 -3.45
C ARG A 38 4.64 -6.96 -4.83
N ILE A 39 4.74 -8.29 -4.88
CA ILE A 39 4.75 -9.05 -6.13
C ILE A 39 3.30 -9.39 -6.51
N TYR A 40 2.91 -9.25 -7.78
CA TYR A 40 1.54 -9.51 -8.25
C TYR A 40 1.40 -10.67 -9.26
N ILE A 41 2.52 -11.26 -9.69
CA ILE A 41 2.51 -12.41 -10.59
C ILE A 41 1.92 -13.66 -9.93
N SER A 42 1.60 -14.68 -10.73
CA SER A 42 1.18 -16.00 -10.26
C SER A 42 2.24 -16.56 -9.30
N LYS A 43 1.85 -16.88 -8.07
CA LYS A 43 2.75 -17.38 -7.03
C LYS A 43 2.31 -18.74 -6.53
N GLY A 44 3.28 -19.60 -6.23
CA GLY A 44 3.07 -20.77 -5.40
C GLY A 44 2.71 -20.39 -3.96
N LYS A 45 2.24 -21.38 -3.19
CA LYS A 45 1.79 -21.18 -1.80
C LYS A 45 2.90 -20.66 -0.86
N LEU A 46 4.16 -20.96 -1.18
CA LEU A 46 5.34 -20.63 -0.36
C LEU A 46 6.19 -19.48 -0.93
N ASP A 47 5.74 -18.87 -2.02
CA ASP A 47 6.49 -17.79 -2.65
C ASP A 47 6.38 -16.47 -1.85
N PRO A 48 7.41 -15.63 -1.89
CA PRO A 48 7.44 -14.39 -1.14
C PRO A 48 6.34 -13.42 -1.59
N LYS A 49 5.73 -12.74 -0.61
CA LYS A 49 4.70 -11.73 -0.89
C LYS A 49 5.28 -10.44 -1.46
N PHE A 50 6.50 -10.10 -1.07
CA PHE A 50 7.22 -8.89 -1.46
C PHE A 50 8.50 -9.25 -2.21
N SER A 51 9.06 -8.28 -2.94
CA SER A 51 10.32 -8.42 -3.65
C SER A 51 11.42 -8.83 -2.68
N PRO A 52 12.26 -9.81 -3.04
CA PRO A 52 13.45 -10.13 -2.24
C PRO A 52 14.50 -9.02 -2.32
N ILE A 53 14.50 -8.27 -3.43
CA ILE A 53 15.40 -7.15 -3.68
C ILE A 53 14.70 -5.85 -3.21
N PRO A 54 15.42 -5.00 -2.47
CA PRO A 54 14.93 -3.69 -2.08
C PRO A 54 14.85 -2.72 -3.26
N ASN A 55 13.89 -1.81 -3.17
CA ASN A 55 13.77 -0.66 -4.03
C ASN A 55 13.99 0.60 -3.20
N ILE A 56 14.43 1.68 -3.84
CA ILE A 56 14.63 2.99 -3.21
C ILE A 56 13.49 3.91 -3.64
N VAL A 57 12.93 4.67 -2.70
CA VAL A 57 11.95 5.72 -3.02
C VAL A 57 12.67 6.90 -3.66
N VAL A 58 12.36 7.20 -4.92
CA VAL A 58 13.01 8.27 -5.69
C VAL A 58 12.11 9.50 -5.83
N GLU A 59 10.79 9.33 -5.87
CA GLU A 59 9.84 10.45 -5.94
C GLU A 59 8.60 10.19 -5.08
N LEU A 60 8.10 11.24 -4.42
CA LEU A 60 6.94 11.20 -3.52
C LEU A 60 5.71 11.84 -4.21
N HIS A 61 4.77 11.03 -4.68
CA HIS A 61 3.51 11.50 -5.28
C HIS A 61 2.29 10.91 -4.56
N HIS A 62 2.21 11.11 -3.24
CA HIS A 62 1.24 10.41 -2.38
C HIS A 62 -0.19 10.38 -2.97
N PRO A 63 -0.83 9.21 -3.09
CA PRO A 63 -0.44 7.89 -2.53
C PRO A 63 0.40 7.02 -3.47
N MET A 64 0.83 7.53 -4.63
CA MET A 64 1.66 6.83 -5.61
C MET A 64 3.12 7.26 -5.47
N TYR A 65 4.05 6.33 -5.41
CA TYR A 65 5.46 6.62 -5.18
C TYR A 65 6.23 6.08 -6.37
N VAL A 66 7.27 6.79 -6.80
CA VAL A 66 8.21 6.24 -7.79
C VAL A 66 9.32 5.57 -7.02
N VAL A 67 9.48 4.27 -7.25
CA VAL A 67 10.53 3.46 -6.65
C VAL A 67 11.47 2.93 -7.72
N GLU A 68 12.74 2.86 -7.40
CA GLU A 68 13.80 2.34 -8.28
C GLU A 68 14.35 1.06 -7.69
N ASP A 69 14.38 -0.01 -8.48
CA ASP A 69 14.98 -1.29 -8.08
C ASP A 69 16.51 -1.14 -7.95
N GLU A 70 17.08 -1.51 -6.79
CA GLU A 70 18.51 -1.35 -6.51
C GLU A 70 19.42 -2.14 -7.46
N TYR A 71 18.93 -3.25 -8.03
CA TYR A 71 19.75 -4.10 -8.90
C TYR A 71 19.61 -3.72 -10.37
N THR A 72 18.38 -3.46 -10.82
CA THR A 72 18.10 -3.23 -12.24
C THR A 72 18.06 -1.77 -12.63
N GLY A 73 17.95 -0.84 -11.67
CA GLY A 73 17.73 0.59 -11.93
C GLY A 73 16.36 0.90 -12.55
N ILE A 74 15.47 -0.10 -12.65
CA ILE A 74 14.16 0.09 -13.25
C ILE A 74 13.27 0.88 -12.30
N ARG A 75 12.70 1.97 -12.81
CA ARG A 75 11.73 2.78 -12.10
C ARG A 75 10.32 2.25 -12.30
N SER A 76 9.51 2.32 -11.26
CA SER A 76 8.11 1.93 -11.31
C SER A 76 7.29 2.82 -10.39
N GLN A 77 6.09 3.17 -10.85
CA GLN A 77 5.11 3.86 -10.02
C GLN A 77 4.27 2.83 -9.25
N VAL A 78 4.24 2.95 -7.92
CA VAL A 78 3.64 1.95 -7.03
C VAL A 78 2.82 2.64 -5.95
N HIS A 79 1.65 2.09 -5.61
CA HIS A 79 0.85 2.61 -4.51
C HIS A 79 1.51 2.30 -3.16
N ILE A 80 1.42 3.25 -2.22
CA ILE A 80 2.08 3.14 -0.90
C ILE A 80 1.68 1.90 -0.09
N SER A 81 0.46 1.39 -0.29
CA SER A 81 -0.01 0.15 0.36
C SER A 81 0.79 -1.10 -0.04
N ASP A 82 1.44 -1.04 -1.19
CA ASP A 82 2.18 -2.14 -1.79
C ASP A 82 3.67 -2.05 -1.49
N LEU A 83 4.05 -1.02 -0.74
CA LEU A 83 5.40 -0.80 -0.26
C LEU A 83 5.49 -1.20 1.21
N ARG A 84 6.59 -1.84 1.57
CA ARG A 84 6.94 -2.12 2.97
C ARG A 84 8.30 -1.51 3.28
N PRO A 85 8.41 -0.58 4.25
CA PRO A 85 9.71 -0.06 4.64
C PRO A 85 10.57 -1.18 5.20
N LEU A 86 11.83 -1.22 4.77
CA LEU A 86 12.88 -1.96 5.47
C LEU A 86 13.30 -1.09 6.63
N ILE A 87 12.94 -1.50 7.84
CA ILE A 87 13.44 -0.85 9.05
C ILE A 87 14.94 -1.15 9.09
N SER A 88 15.77 -0.15 8.81
CA SER A 88 17.18 -0.22 9.20
C SER A 88 17.20 -0.08 10.72
N THR A 89 17.44 -1.19 11.41
CA THR A 89 18.00 -1.16 12.77
C THR A 89 19.37 -0.49 12.75
#